data_AF-A0A2V7Z9C3-F1
#
_entry.id   AF-A0A2V7Z9C3-F1
#
_cell.length_a   1.000
_cell.length_b   1.000
_cell.length_c   1.000
_cell.angle_alpha   90.00
_cell.angle_beta   90.00
_cell.angle_gamma   90.00
#
_symmetry.space_group_name_H-M   'P 1'
#
loop_
_entity.id
_entity.type
_entity.pdbx_description
1 polymer ?
#
loop_
_entity_poly.entity_id
_entity_poly.type
_entity_poly.pdbx_seq_one_letter_code
_entity_poly.pdbx_strand_id
1 'polypeptide(L)' 'MISSQRERLLALARRIEPDLTPDDLLQPHDHPSLETSPDFNFEDGILAGYLAFRAAFRANRKSDR' A
#
# COMPACT_ATOMS: atom_id res chain seq x y z
N MET A 1 -0.64 11.95 4.23
CA MET A 1 -1.67 10.96 3.86
C MET A 1 -1.04 9.65 3.37
N ILE A 2 -0.43 9.59 2.18
CA ILE A 2 0.18 8.35 1.65
C ILE A 2 1.24 7.75 2.59
N SER A 3 2.15 8.57 3.15
CA SER A 3 3.18 8.08 4.08
C SER A 3 2.58 7.47 5.34
N SER A 4 1.58 8.14 5.94
CA SER A 4 0.87 7.64 7.12
C SER A 4 0.07 6.36 6.81
N GLN A 5 -0.51 6.25 5.61
CA GLN A 5 -1.17 5.02 5.18
C GLN A 5 -0.18 3.85 5.05
N ARG A 6 1.04 4.11 4.55
CA ARG A 6 2.11 3.10 4.48
C ARG A 6 2.58 2.64 5.85
N GLU A 7 2.76 3.56 6.79
CA GLU A 7 3.13 3.22 8.17
C GLU A 7 2.06 2.36 8.84
N ARG A 8 0.78 2.70 8.63
CA ARG A 8 -0.36 1.90 9.10
C ARG A 8 -0.37 0.50 8.48
N LEU A 9 -0.17 0.41 7.16
CA LEU A 9 -0.13 -0.86 6.45
C LEU A 9 1.02 -1.74 6.96
N LEU A 10 2.21 -1.17 7.18
CA LEU A 10 3.37 -1.86 7.76
C LEU A 10 3.10 -2.35 9.18
N ALA A 11 2.47 -1.52 10.01
CA ALA A 11 2.10 -1.91 11.37
C ALA A 11 1.10 -3.07 11.37
N LEU A 12 0.18 -3.12 10.41
CA LEU A 12 -0.78 -4.21 10.25
C LEU A 12 -0.09 -5.48 9.72
N ALA A 13 0.76 -5.36 8.71
CA ALA A 13 1.57 -6.46 8.19
C ALA A 13 2.40 -7.11 9.30
N ARG A 14 3.08 -6.31 10.13
CA ARG A 14 3.88 -6.81 11.26
C ARG A 14 3.08 -7.48 12.38
N ARG A 15 1.76 -7.26 12.44
CA ARG A 15 0.89 -8.03 13.35
C ARG A 15 0.62 -9.43 12.83
N ILE A 16 0.68 -9.62 11.51
CA ILE A 16 0.48 -10.90 10.83
C ILE A 16 1.80 -11.65 10.75
N GLU A 17 2.85 -10.98 10.27
CA GLU A 17 4.20 -11.52 10.10
C GLU A 17 5.24 -10.49 10.62
N PRO A 18 5.81 -10.71 11.83
CA PRO A 18 6.61 -9.70 12.54
C PRO A 18 7.85 -9.19 11.79
N ASP A 19 8.44 -10.03 10.96
CA ASP A 19 9.73 -9.76 10.29
C ASP A 19 9.58 -8.94 9.00
N LEU A 20 8.35 -8.56 8.63
CA LEU A 20 8.09 -7.79 7.43
C LEU A 20 8.73 -6.41 7.44
N THR A 21 9.36 -6.10 6.31
CA THR A 21 9.99 -4.83 6.01
C THR A 21 9.07 -3.96 5.13
N PRO A 22 9.33 -2.64 5.04
CA PRO A 22 8.60 -1.78 4.12
C PRO A 22 8.73 -2.20 2.65
N ASP A 23 9.83 -2.85 2.28
CA ASP A 23 10.07 -3.30 0.91
C ASP A 23 9.22 -4.52 0.57
N ASP A 24 8.98 -5.41 1.53
CA ASP A 24 8.09 -6.58 1.38
C ASP A 24 6.64 -6.17 1.06
N LEU A 25 6.21 -5.00 1.55
CA LEU A 25 4.90 -4.44 1.22
C LEU A 25 4.77 -4.02 -0.25
N LEU A 26 5.87 -3.90 -0.98
CA LEU A 26 5.84 -3.62 -2.42
C LEU A 26 5.50 -4.88 -3.22
N GLN A 27 5.73 -6.07 -2.66
CA GLN A 27 5.45 -7.37 -3.27
C GLN A 27 4.64 -8.26 -2.30
N PRO A 28 3.42 -7.85 -1.89
CA PRO A 28 2.66 -8.57 -0.85
C PRO A 28 2.24 -9.99 -1.27
N HIS A 29 2.30 -10.31 -2.57
CA HIS A 29 2.04 -11.64 -3.12
C HIS A 29 3.13 -12.67 -2.77
N ASP A 30 4.32 -12.23 -2.39
CA ASP A 30 5.38 -13.11 -1.89
C ASP A 30 5.12 -13.56 -0.44
N HIS A 31 4.10 -12.98 0.21
CA HIS A 31 3.72 -13.26 1.60
C HIS A 31 2.27 -13.77 1.68
N PRO A 32 2.04 -15.10 1.59
CA PRO A 32 0.69 -15.70 1.62
C PRO A 32 -0.11 -15.33 2.88
N SER A 33 0.60 -15.09 3.99
CA SER A 33 0.02 -14.63 5.26
C SER A 33 -0.70 -13.28 5.12
N LEU A 34 -0.20 -12.39 4.26
CA LEU A 34 -0.80 -11.08 4.00
C LEU A 34 -2.01 -11.20 3.06
N GLU A 35 -1.89 -11.99 2.01
CA GLU A 35 -2.96 -12.19 1.01
C GLU A 35 -4.24 -12.75 1.65
N THR A 36 -4.09 -13.61 2.66
CA THR A 36 -5.23 -14.20 3.38
C THR A 36 -5.86 -13.26 4.40
N SER A 37 -5.27 -12.10 4.68
CA SER A 37 -5.76 -11.15 5.68
C SER A 37 -6.72 -10.11 5.07
N PRO A 38 -8.03 -10.13 5.41
CA PRO A 38 -8.99 -9.18 4.88
C PRO A 38 -8.69 -7.73 5.28
N ASP A 39 -8.22 -7.52 6.52
CA ASP A 39 -7.84 -6.20 7.03
C ASP A 39 -6.66 -5.63 6.23
N PHE A 40 -5.68 -6.48 5.90
CA PHE A 40 -4.52 -6.06 5.11
C PHE A 40 -4.95 -5.67 3.69
N ASN A 41 -5.73 -6.53 3.03
CA ASN A 41 -6.21 -6.29 1.68
C ASN A 41 -7.04 -4.99 1.57
N PHE A 42 -7.84 -4.68 2.59
CA PHE A 42 -8.60 -3.44 2.63
C PHE A 42 -7.70 -2.20 2.71
N GLU A 43 -6.74 -2.19 3.63
CA GLU A 43 -5.81 -1.06 3.80
C GLU A 43 -4.85 -0.89 2.61
N ASP A 44 -4.45 -1.99 1.98
CA ASP A 44 -3.66 -1.98 0.76
C ASP A 44 -4.45 -1.39 -0.42
N GLY A 45 -5.73 -1.76 -0.56
CA GLY A 45 -6.63 -1.16 -1.55
C GLY A 45 -6.79 0.35 -1.39
N ILE A 46 -6.87 0.85 -0.15
CA ILE A 46 -6.89 2.30 0.13
C ILE A 46 -5.58 2.96 -0.34
N LEU A 47 -4.43 2.36 -0.02
CA LEU A 47 -3.14 2.86 -0.46
C LEU A 47 -3.03 2.91 -1.98
N ALA A 48 -3.46 1.84 -2.67
CA ALA A 48 -3.52 1.77 -4.12
C ALA A 48 -4.38 2.89 -4.72
N GLY A 49 -5.55 3.17 -4.12
CA GLY A 49 -6.42 4.29 -4.52
C GLY A 49 -5.72 5.65 -4.42
N TYR A 50 -5.01 5.92 -3.32
CA TYR A 50 -4.26 7.17 -3.17
C TYR A 50 -3.12 7.32 -4.19
N LEU A 51 -2.43 6.21 -4.49
CA LEU A 51 -1.36 6.21 -5.49
C LEU A 51 -1.90 6.42 -6.90
N ALA A 52 -3.01 5.78 -7.24
CA ALA A 52 -3.71 5.97 -8.51
C ALA A 52 -4.16 7.43 -8.70
N PHE A 53 -4.80 8.02 -7.68
CA PHE A 53 -5.18 9.44 -7.71
C PHE A 53 -3.96 10.35 -7.92
N ARG A 54 -2.86 10.11 -7.18
CA ARG A 54 -1.62 10.89 -7.33
C ARG A 54 -1.03 10.77 -8.74
N ALA A 55 -1.08 9.58 -9.33
CA ALA A 55 -0.60 9.33 -10.69
C ALA A 55 -1.45 10.08 -11.72
N ALA A 56 -2.77 9.94 -11.64
CA ALA A 56 -3.72 10.62 -12.53
C ALA A 56 -3.60 12.15 -12.45
N PHE A 57 -3.54 12.71 -11.23
CA PHE A 57 -3.37 14.15 -11.02
C PHE A 57 -2.07 14.68 -11.64
N ARG A 58 -0.97 13.91 -11.51
CA ARG A 58 0.32 14.26 -12.12
C ARG A 58 0.30 14.15 -13.64
N ALA A 59 -0.41 13.17 -14.20
CA ALA A 59 -0.57 13.02 -15.65
C ALA A 59 -1.34 14.20 -16.24
N ASN A 60 -2.47 14.59 -15.62
CA ASN A 60 -3.26 15.74 -16.06
C ASN A 60 -2.46 17.05 -16.04
N ARG A 61 -1.62 17.28 -15.01
CA ARG A 61 -0.73 18.46 -14.97
C ARG A 61 0.37 18.47 -16.03
N LYS A 62 0.73 17.32 -16.59
CA LYS A 62 1.73 17.23 -17.68
C LYS A 62 1.12 17.48 -19.06
N SER A 63 -0.17 17.16 -19.24
CA SER A 63 -0.91 17.46 -20.48
C SER A 63 -1.32 18.93 -20.62
N ASP A 64 -1.31 19.69 -19.53
CA ASP A 64 -1.57 21.15 -19.49
C ASP A 64 -0.31 22.00 -19.77
N ARG A 65 0.81 21.38 -20.16
CA ARG A 65 2.06 22.04 -20.59
C ARG A 65 2.38 21.67 -22.02
#